data_AF-A0A2H3TMY4-F1
#
_entry.id   AF-A0A2H3TMY4-F1
#
_cell.length_a   1.000
_cell.length_b   1.000
_cell.length_c   1.000
_cell.angle_alpha   90.00
_cell.angle_beta   90.00
_cell.angle_gamma   90.00
#
_symmetry.space_group_name_H-M   'P 1'
#
loop_
_entity.id
_entity.type
_entity.pdbx_description
1 polymer ?
#
loop_
_entity_poly.entity_id
_entity_poly.type
_entity_poly.pdbx_seq_one_letter_code
_entity_poly.pdbx_strand_id
1 'polypeptide(L)'
;MLFIASDAHDRDPTYLEGLRLLNGNSLFSPQGQQWIKSRTGSTISSNIVDKYRLPYLCPTRPPLANDNYKILKLPDIKIVEELAARFCSSAQSLVFPLLSLHRFMTTTLPLAYSEGAESKLHTISAKACAYGVLLMSDIFGLDTGDDMADIGCWCQRYALEIEGSIPLILREMKIDGLESLMMLMIFKYFMGDLESASFLVSVTSRFLFQLGAHIFPSPPDHYDKRNEAHHIRDLFWVCYCIDKDLSHRTGQPPTINDDHCDLTLPPNYVQMQSSNILSSGPCSSRNSSTVPLYPWDIRLSVMKSKIYNDLHSISASRLSETETLRKIRHLDKELEAWRVTLPPDHRPTLSFLEQTPVDAQTNTQAIMLRLSYHHCIILIHQARCRIFQSDQPIDNLIDDGHRINFQILVDASRSILIYLEKALPVLAHECFWVIIFYPMIAISTIFSVALLDNRSDPENERLKLLQGFTRLIRQIPIKRLTVAEISHLEFIEELVEEMGRLVLVTH
;
A
#
# COMPACT_ATOMS: atom_id res chain seq x y z
N MET A 1 18.09 13.19 17.88
CA MET A 1 18.09 12.41 19.15
C MET A 1 16.66 11.89 19.33
N LEU A 2 16.50 10.56 19.39
CA LEU A 2 15.29 9.79 19.69
C LEU A 2 14.09 9.94 18.73
N PHE A 3 13.81 8.86 17.98
CA PHE A 3 12.43 8.45 17.70
C PHE A 3 11.76 8.30 19.06
N ILE A 4 11.09 9.34 19.54
CA ILE A 4 10.30 9.25 20.76
C ILE A 4 9.16 8.32 20.41
N ALA A 5 9.07 7.20 21.11
CA ALA A 5 7.88 6.35 21.06
C ALA A 5 6.68 7.26 21.29
N SER A 6 5.78 7.37 20.30
CA SER A 6 4.44 7.87 20.61
C SER A 6 3.92 6.98 21.73
N ASP A 7 3.24 7.59 22.71
CA ASP A 7 2.65 6.83 23.79
C ASP A 7 1.80 5.72 23.17
N ALA A 8 2.12 4.45 23.45
CA ALA A 8 1.52 3.32 22.75
C ALA A 8 0.00 3.22 23.00
N HIS A 9 -0.51 3.98 23.97
CA HIS A 9 -1.93 4.11 24.30
C HIS A 9 -2.70 5.14 23.45
N ASP A 10 -2.01 6.00 22.69
CA ASP A 10 -2.62 7.11 21.93
C ASP A 10 -2.47 6.93 20.40
N ARG A 11 -2.09 5.73 19.95
CA ARG A 11 -2.00 5.41 18.51
C ARG A 11 -3.37 5.13 17.94
N ASP A 12 -3.78 5.96 16.98
CA ASP A 12 -4.94 5.69 16.15
C ASP A 12 -4.52 4.85 14.94
N PRO A 13 -5.22 3.73 14.66
CA PRO A 13 -4.83 2.73 13.66
C PRO A 13 -5.06 3.18 12.21
N THR A 14 -4.98 4.47 11.92
CA THR A 14 -5.26 5.02 10.58
C THR A 14 -3.98 5.10 9.75
N TYR A 15 -4.09 4.91 8.42
CA TYR A 15 -2.95 5.15 7.52
C TYR A 15 -2.42 6.60 7.58
N LEU A 16 -3.24 7.53 8.09
CA LEU A 16 -2.90 8.93 8.29
C LEU A 16 -1.81 9.13 9.37
N GLU A 17 -1.60 8.18 10.29
CA GLU A 17 -0.44 8.20 11.20
C GLU A 17 0.89 8.22 10.40
N GLY A 18 0.85 7.55 9.25
CA GLY A 18 1.90 7.50 8.24
C GLY A 18 2.18 8.81 7.52
N LEU A 19 1.30 9.81 7.59
CA LEU A 19 1.52 11.11 6.98
C LEU A 19 2.55 11.90 7.78
N ARG A 20 3.80 11.77 7.34
CA ARG A 20 4.93 12.50 7.90
C ARG A 20 5.12 13.83 7.18
N LEU A 21 5.48 14.84 7.97
CA LEU A 21 6.06 16.08 7.48
C LEU A 21 7.46 15.80 6.91
N LEU A 22 8.01 16.73 6.12
CA LEU A 22 9.34 16.55 5.53
C LEU A 22 10.47 16.43 6.56
N ASN A 23 10.25 16.97 7.76
CA ASN A 23 11.18 16.78 8.87
C ASN A 23 11.11 15.35 9.46
N GLY A 24 10.13 14.52 9.10
CA GLY A 24 9.96 13.15 9.59
C GLY A 24 9.05 12.98 10.80
N ASN A 25 8.55 14.07 11.40
CA ASN A 25 7.52 14.01 12.43
C ASN A 25 6.16 13.66 11.78
N SER A 26 5.32 12.88 12.45
CA SER A 26 3.95 12.65 12.00
C SER A 26 3.14 13.95 12.11
N LEU A 27 2.29 14.25 11.12
CA LEU A 27 1.52 15.49 11.01
C LEU A 27 0.71 15.78 12.29
N PHE A 28 0.05 14.77 12.84
CA PHE A 28 -0.82 14.88 14.01
C PHE A 28 -0.11 14.65 15.34
N SER A 29 1.18 14.27 15.33
CA SER A 29 1.94 14.06 16.56
C SER A 29 2.17 15.39 17.32
N PRO A 30 2.37 15.35 18.65
CA PRO A 30 2.71 16.54 19.43
C PRO A 30 3.92 17.30 18.86
N GLN A 31 4.96 16.58 18.43
CA GLN A 31 6.15 17.18 17.81
C GLN A 31 5.82 17.80 16.44
N GLY A 32 4.96 17.17 15.65
CA GLY A 32 4.48 17.72 14.38
C GLY A 32 3.71 19.02 14.57
N GLN A 33 2.76 19.05 15.52
CA GLN A 33 1.98 20.26 15.84
C GLN A 33 2.85 21.39 16.39
N GLN A 34 3.82 21.06 17.25
CA GLN A 34 4.75 22.04 17.79
C GLN A 34 5.65 22.63 16.69
N TRP A 35 6.11 21.79 15.76
CA TRP A 35 6.87 22.24 14.59
C TRP A 35 6.03 23.15 13.68
N ILE A 36 4.77 22.78 13.38
CA ILE A 36 3.85 23.62 12.59
C ILE A 36 3.65 24.99 13.27
N LYS A 37 3.46 24.99 14.59
CA LYS A 37 3.32 26.22 15.39
C LYS A 37 4.55 27.10 15.33
N SER A 38 5.74 26.50 15.35
CA SER A 38 7.00 27.24 15.22
C SER A 38 7.14 27.97 13.88
N ARG A 39 6.46 27.49 12.82
CA ARG A 39 6.50 28.08 11.47
C ARG A 39 5.37 29.05 11.20
N THR A 40 4.17 28.74 11.69
CA THR A 40 2.92 29.46 11.34
C THR A 40 2.39 30.33 12.47
N GLY A 41 2.90 30.20 13.70
CA GLY A 41 2.29 30.79 14.90
C GLY A 41 0.98 30.13 15.34
N SER A 42 0.45 29.17 14.56
CA SER A 42 -0.84 28.49 14.77
C SER A 42 -0.66 26.97 14.73
N THR A 43 -1.65 26.21 15.21
CA THR A 43 -1.69 24.74 15.08
C THR A 43 -2.85 24.33 14.18
N ILE A 44 -2.90 23.04 13.81
CA ILE A 44 -4.10 22.45 13.23
C ILE A 44 -5.23 22.56 14.27
N SER A 45 -6.44 22.88 13.82
CA SER A 45 -7.65 22.96 14.63
C SER A 45 -7.87 21.67 15.45
N SER A 46 -8.21 21.82 16.73
CA SER A 46 -8.50 20.68 17.62
C SER A 46 -9.61 19.80 17.06
N ASN A 47 -10.60 20.37 16.37
CA ASN A 47 -11.69 19.60 15.76
C ASN A 47 -11.19 18.59 14.71
N ILE A 48 -10.17 18.96 13.93
CA ILE A 48 -9.57 18.07 12.92
C ILE A 48 -8.72 17.00 13.62
N VAL A 49 -7.97 17.39 14.65
CA VAL A 49 -7.20 16.44 15.47
C VAL A 49 -8.13 15.43 16.14
N ASP A 50 -9.26 15.87 16.68
CA ASP A 50 -10.25 15.01 17.33
C ASP A 50 -10.94 14.10 16.30
N LYS A 51 -11.25 14.61 15.11
CA LYS A 51 -11.79 13.79 14.00
C LYS A 51 -10.82 12.72 13.52
N TYR A 52 -9.53 13.04 13.46
CA TYR A 52 -8.48 12.08 13.14
C TYR A 52 -8.47 10.88 14.10
N ARG A 53 -8.85 11.08 15.36
CA ARG A 53 -8.95 10.01 16.37
C ARG A 53 -10.21 9.16 16.28
N LEU A 54 -11.12 9.46 15.35
CA LEU A 54 -12.41 8.79 15.30
C LEU A 54 -12.34 7.44 14.57
N PRO A 55 -13.03 6.41 15.09
CA PRO A 55 -12.87 5.05 14.57
C PRO A 55 -13.42 4.82 13.18
N TYR A 56 -14.31 5.68 12.66
CA TYR A 56 -14.92 5.51 11.34
C TYR A 56 -13.96 5.79 10.17
N LEU A 57 -12.79 6.36 10.44
CA LEU A 57 -11.68 6.43 9.47
C LEU A 57 -10.91 5.08 9.38
N CYS A 58 -11.29 4.09 10.20
CA CYS A 58 -10.84 2.70 10.14
C CYS A 58 -12.05 1.77 9.94
N PRO A 59 -12.30 1.31 8.70
CA PRO A 59 -13.50 0.55 8.34
C PRO A 59 -13.73 -0.77 9.10
N THR A 60 -12.77 -1.26 9.89
CA THR A 60 -12.76 -2.64 10.41
C THR A 60 -13.04 -2.77 11.90
N ARG A 61 -13.43 -1.72 12.64
CA ARG A 61 -13.93 -1.96 14.01
C ARG A 61 -15.25 -2.73 13.95
N PRO A 62 -15.39 -3.81 14.74
CA PRO A 62 -16.60 -4.63 14.71
C PRO A 62 -17.81 -3.76 15.09
N PRO A 63 -18.99 -3.97 14.47
CA PRO A 63 -20.23 -3.49 15.07
C PRO A 63 -20.33 -4.07 16.48
N LEU A 64 -20.63 -3.20 17.43
CA LEU A 64 -20.74 -3.50 18.86
C LEU A 64 -21.44 -4.84 19.07
N ALA A 65 -20.78 -5.70 19.86
CA ALA A 65 -21.23 -7.01 20.27
C ALA A 65 -22.67 -6.99 20.78
N ASN A 66 -23.63 -7.36 19.94
CA ASN A 66 -24.96 -7.77 20.41
C ASN A 66 -25.64 -8.83 19.53
N ASP A 67 -25.00 -9.30 18.45
CA ASP A 67 -25.50 -10.46 17.72
C ASP A 67 -24.94 -11.75 18.32
N ASN A 68 -25.85 -12.53 18.90
CA ASN A 68 -25.62 -13.88 19.41
C ASN A 68 -24.68 -14.67 18.48
N TYR A 69 -23.64 -15.28 19.06
CA TYR A 69 -22.67 -16.19 18.46
C TYR A 69 -23.32 -17.35 17.68
N LYS A 70 -23.92 -17.09 16.51
CA LYS A 70 -24.19 -18.14 15.55
C LYS A 70 -22.85 -18.54 14.96
N ILE A 71 -22.50 -19.83 15.07
CA ILE A 71 -21.39 -20.44 14.37
C ILE A 71 -21.53 -20.05 12.89
N LEU A 72 -20.56 -19.31 12.36
CA LEU A 72 -20.55 -18.98 10.95
C LEU A 72 -20.37 -20.29 10.19
N LYS A 73 -21.35 -20.62 9.36
CA LYS A 73 -21.27 -21.78 8.47
C LYS A 73 -20.73 -21.30 7.13
N LEU A 74 -19.87 -22.11 6.53
CA LEU A 74 -19.49 -21.89 5.14
C LEU A 74 -20.73 -21.96 4.23
N PRO A 75 -20.77 -21.19 3.13
CA PRO A 75 -21.78 -21.32 2.08
C PRO A 75 -21.82 -22.74 1.48
N ASP A 76 -22.74 -23.01 0.56
CA ASP A 76 -22.72 -24.26 -0.21
C ASP A 76 -21.34 -24.44 -0.87
N ILE A 77 -20.81 -25.67 -0.84
CA ILE A 77 -19.48 -25.97 -1.38
C ILE A 77 -19.33 -25.53 -2.84
N LYS A 78 -20.40 -25.65 -3.64
CA LYS A 78 -20.39 -25.25 -5.06
C LYS A 78 -20.20 -23.76 -5.25
N ILE A 79 -20.70 -22.94 -4.31
CA ILE A 79 -20.50 -21.49 -4.32
C ILE A 79 -19.01 -21.19 -4.16
N VAL A 80 -18.36 -21.81 -3.17
CA VAL A 80 -16.93 -21.59 -2.91
C VAL A 80 -16.06 -22.11 -4.07
N GLU A 81 -16.43 -23.24 -4.68
CA GLU A 81 -15.78 -23.75 -5.90
C GLU A 81 -15.86 -22.73 -7.05
N GLU A 82 -17.06 -22.21 -7.32
CA GLU A 82 -17.29 -21.26 -8.39
C GLU A 82 -16.50 -19.95 -8.16
N LEU A 83 -16.51 -19.42 -6.94
CA LEU A 83 -15.77 -18.20 -6.60
C LEU A 83 -14.25 -18.40 -6.69
N ALA A 84 -13.73 -19.54 -6.24
CA ALA A 84 -12.31 -19.87 -6.39
C ALA A 84 -11.90 -19.96 -7.87
N ALA A 85 -12.75 -20.57 -8.72
CA ALA A 85 -12.50 -20.66 -10.16
C ALA A 85 -12.57 -19.28 -10.84
N ARG A 86 -13.55 -18.44 -10.48
CA ARG A 86 -13.67 -17.06 -10.96
C ARG A 86 -12.46 -16.22 -10.56
N PHE A 87 -12.03 -16.29 -9.31
CA PHE A 87 -10.84 -15.59 -8.83
C PHE A 87 -9.60 -16.03 -9.61
N CYS A 88 -9.33 -17.33 -9.71
CA CYS A 88 -8.15 -17.83 -10.42
C CYS A 88 -8.18 -17.57 -11.94
N SER A 89 -9.36 -17.25 -12.50
CA SER A 89 -9.52 -16.86 -13.90
C SER A 89 -9.55 -15.35 -14.11
N SER A 90 -9.53 -14.54 -13.04
CA SER A 90 -9.56 -13.08 -13.09
C SER A 90 -8.18 -12.49 -13.40
N ALA A 91 -8.12 -11.20 -13.75
CA ALA A 91 -6.84 -10.51 -13.92
C ALA A 91 -6.11 -10.33 -12.57
N GLN A 92 -6.90 -10.23 -11.49
CA GLN A 92 -6.43 -10.05 -10.13
C GLN A 92 -5.61 -11.25 -9.65
N SER A 93 -5.86 -12.48 -10.13
CA SER A 93 -5.02 -13.65 -9.78
C SER A 93 -3.58 -13.61 -10.32
N LEU A 94 -3.30 -12.78 -11.33
CA LEU A 94 -1.92 -12.52 -11.78
C LEU A 94 -1.23 -11.49 -10.89
N VAL A 95 -1.99 -10.55 -10.34
CA VAL A 95 -1.50 -9.51 -9.42
C VAL A 95 -1.34 -10.10 -8.01
N PHE A 96 -2.28 -10.95 -7.60
CA PHE A 96 -2.37 -11.59 -6.31
C PHE A 96 -2.47 -13.12 -6.52
N PRO A 97 -1.35 -13.81 -6.81
CA PRO A 97 -1.30 -15.27 -6.99
C PRO A 97 -1.47 -16.03 -5.65
N LEU A 98 -2.54 -15.75 -4.92
CA LEU A 98 -2.75 -16.19 -3.53
C LEU A 98 -3.26 -17.62 -3.40
N LEU A 99 -3.77 -18.21 -4.48
CA LEU A 99 -4.44 -19.50 -4.47
C LEU A 99 -3.91 -20.42 -5.57
N SER A 100 -3.57 -21.65 -5.18
CA SER A 100 -3.41 -22.76 -6.12
C SER A 100 -4.74 -23.46 -6.32
N LEU A 101 -5.42 -23.17 -7.45
CA LEU A 101 -6.76 -23.69 -7.74
C LEU A 101 -6.82 -25.23 -7.68
N HIS A 102 -5.79 -25.90 -8.21
CA HIS A 102 -5.76 -27.36 -8.25
C HIS A 102 -5.74 -27.97 -6.84
N ARG A 103 -4.84 -27.48 -5.97
CA ARG A 103 -4.79 -27.93 -4.57
C ARG A 103 -6.06 -27.55 -3.82
N PHE A 104 -6.54 -26.33 -4.02
CA PHE A 104 -7.75 -25.85 -3.36
C PHE A 104 -8.94 -26.79 -3.62
N MET A 105 -9.19 -27.13 -4.89
CA MET A 105 -10.32 -27.98 -5.28
C MET A 105 -10.16 -29.44 -4.85
N THR A 106 -8.94 -29.99 -4.94
CA THR A 106 -8.72 -31.44 -4.72
C THR A 106 -8.50 -31.81 -3.27
N THR A 107 -7.96 -30.91 -2.45
CA THR A 107 -7.59 -31.21 -1.06
C THR A 107 -8.19 -30.24 -0.05
N THR A 108 -8.03 -28.93 -0.27
CA THR A 108 -8.33 -27.92 0.75
C THR A 108 -9.84 -27.80 0.98
N LEU A 109 -10.61 -27.68 -0.09
CA LEU A 109 -12.05 -27.47 0.01
C LEU A 109 -12.79 -28.72 0.53
N PRO A 110 -12.51 -29.96 0.05
CA PRO A 110 -13.09 -31.16 0.65
C PRO A 110 -12.79 -31.28 2.16
N LEU A 111 -11.57 -30.92 2.58
CA LEU A 111 -11.19 -30.92 3.99
C LEU A 111 -11.96 -29.87 4.80
N ALA A 112 -12.17 -28.67 4.24
CA ALA A 112 -12.93 -27.60 4.88
C ALA A 112 -14.38 -27.98 5.21
N TYR A 113 -14.98 -28.85 4.39
CA TYR A 113 -16.36 -29.33 4.56
C TYR A 113 -16.48 -30.69 5.27
N SER A 114 -15.36 -31.28 5.69
CA SER A 114 -15.40 -32.55 6.41
C SER A 114 -16.02 -32.37 7.82
N GLU A 115 -17.13 -33.06 8.09
CA GLU A 115 -17.74 -33.13 9.43
C GLU A 115 -17.34 -34.46 10.12
N GLY A 116 -16.48 -34.41 11.14
CA GLY A 116 -16.11 -35.62 11.89
C GLY A 116 -15.08 -35.41 13.00
N ALA A 117 -15.25 -36.13 14.13
CA ALA A 117 -14.45 -36.01 15.35
C ALA A 117 -12.99 -36.50 15.25
N GLU A 118 -12.61 -37.18 14.16
CA GLU A 118 -11.30 -37.82 14.00
C GLU A 118 -10.28 -36.98 13.19
N SER A 119 -10.69 -35.86 12.57
CA SER A 119 -9.79 -34.99 11.78
C SER A 119 -9.74 -33.56 12.34
N LYS A 120 -9.38 -33.40 13.62
CA LYS A 120 -9.24 -32.07 14.24
C LYS A 120 -7.95 -31.34 13.84
N LEU A 121 -6.95 -32.06 13.32
CA LEU A 121 -5.69 -31.48 12.87
C LEU A 121 -5.81 -31.20 11.36
N HIS A 122 -5.64 -29.94 10.95
CA HIS A 122 -5.63 -29.41 9.57
C HIS A 122 -6.96 -28.91 9.00
N THR A 123 -8.10 -29.19 9.64
CA THR A 123 -9.41 -28.68 9.18
C THR A 123 -9.53 -27.16 9.35
N ILE A 124 -8.75 -26.56 10.27
CA ILE A 124 -8.83 -25.13 10.56
C ILE A 124 -8.21 -24.29 9.45
N SER A 125 -6.97 -24.63 9.03
CA SER A 125 -6.32 -23.97 7.88
C SER A 125 -7.15 -24.08 6.61
N ALA A 126 -7.77 -25.25 6.36
CA ALA A 126 -8.63 -25.45 5.20
C ALA A 126 -9.89 -24.57 5.22
N LYS A 127 -10.59 -24.52 6.37
CA LYS A 127 -11.76 -23.64 6.55
C LYS A 127 -11.39 -22.15 6.43
N ALA A 128 -10.27 -21.74 7.03
CA ALA A 128 -9.76 -20.38 6.91
C ALA A 128 -9.43 -20.02 5.46
N CYS A 129 -8.87 -20.96 4.68
CA CYS A 129 -8.60 -20.75 3.26
C CYS A 129 -9.90 -20.55 2.47
N ALA A 130 -10.95 -21.31 2.76
CA ALA A 130 -12.27 -21.12 2.14
C ALA A 130 -12.87 -19.74 2.47
N TYR A 131 -12.77 -19.29 3.72
CA TYR A 131 -13.14 -17.92 4.09
C TYR A 131 -12.32 -16.86 3.35
N GLY A 132 -11.02 -17.10 3.16
CA GLY A 132 -10.15 -16.20 2.40
C GLY A 132 -10.58 -16.04 0.94
N VAL A 133 -11.07 -17.10 0.29
CA VAL A 133 -11.64 -17.02 -1.06
C VAL A 133 -12.87 -16.11 -1.10
N LEU A 134 -13.74 -16.19 -0.09
CA LEU A 134 -14.90 -15.31 0.03
C LEU A 134 -14.48 -13.84 0.21
N LEU A 135 -13.43 -13.56 0.97
CA LEU A 135 -12.86 -12.21 1.08
C LEU A 135 -12.36 -11.70 -0.27
N MET A 136 -11.65 -12.53 -1.06
CA MET A 136 -11.17 -12.12 -2.37
C MET A 136 -12.31 -11.87 -3.37
N SER A 137 -13.40 -12.63 -3.25
CA SER A 137 -14.61 -12.42 -4.05
C SER A 137 -15.22 -11.04 -3.80
N ASP A 138 -15.35 -10.67 -2.52
CA ASP A 138 -15.89 -9.39 -2.07
C ASP A 138 -15.04 -8.21 -2.56
N ILE A 139 -13.72 -8.24 -2.29
CA ILE A 139 -12.80 -7.15 -2.68
C ILE A 139 -12.82 -6.90 -4.19
N PHE A 140 -12.84 -7.97 -4.99
CA PHE A 140 -12.71 -7.88 -6.45
C PHE A 140 -14.05 -7.96 -7.19
N GLY A 141 -15.19 -7.92 -6.48
CA GLY A 141 -16.52 -7.92 -7.06
C GLY A 141 -16.80 -9.11 -7.97
N LEU A 142 -16.39 -10.31 -7.55
CA LEU A 142 -16.55 -11.55 -8.35
C LEU A 142 -17.95 -12.17 -8.21
N ASP A 143 -18.76 -11.65 -7.30
CA ASP A 143 -20.15 -12.02 -7.06
C ASP A 143 -21.08 -11.31 -8.06
N THR A 144 -21.77 -12.06 -8.93
CA THR A 144 -22.55 -11.51 -10.05
C THR A 144 -24.04 -11.87 -10.02
N GLY A 145 -24.61 -12.18 -8.84
CA GLY A 145 -26.01 -12.61 -8.74
C GLY A 145 -26.74 -12.07 -7.52
N ASP A 146 -28.05 -11.84 -7.66
CA ASP A 146 -28.94 -11.38 -6.58
C ASP A 146 -28.98 -12.36 -5.39
N ASP A 147 -28.73 -13.66 -5.60
CA ASP A 147 -28.61 -14.68 -4.54
C ASP A 147 -27.31 -14.57 -3.71
N MET A 148 -26.31 -13.81 -4.19
CA MET A 148 -24.98 -13.67 -3.56
C MET A 148 -24.81 -12.34 -2.81
N ALA A 149 -25.82 -11.46 -2.84
CA ALA A 149 -25.80 -10.15 -2.19
C ALA A 149 -25.60 -10.24 -0.66
N ASP A 150 -25.97 -11.38 -0.06
CA ASP A 150 -25.75 -11.64 1.37
C ASP A 150 -24.25 -11.83 1.70
N ILE A 151 -23.40 -12.31 0.77
CA ILE A 151 -21.98 -12.64 1.05
C ILE A 151 -21.18 -11.39 1.45
N GLY A 152 -21.39 -10.25 0.79
CA GLY A 152 -20.74 -8.97 1.14
C GLY A 152 -21.13 -8.46 2.52
N CYS A 153 -22.31 -8.86 3.04
CA CYS A 153 -22.73 -8.55 4.41
C CYS A 153 -21.89 -9.31 5.47
N TRP A 154 -21.27 -10.44 5.08
CA TRP A 154 -20.53 -11.32 5.97
C TRP A 154 -19.00 -11.23 5.85
N CYS A 155 -18.44 -10.42 4.95
CA CYS A 155 -16.99 -10.34 4.72
C CYS A 155 -16.20 -10.02 6.01
N GLN A 156 -16.69 -9.05 6.79
CA GLN A 156 -16.10 -8.72 8.10
C GLN A 156 -16.15 -9.90 9.07
N ARG A 157 -17.19 -10.72 9.00
CA ARG A 157 -17.33 -11.92 9.83
C ARG A 157 -16.36 -13.02 9.39
N TYR A 158 -16.19 -13.25 8.09
CA TYR A 158 -15.18 -14.15 7.55
C TYR A 158 -13.77 -13.74 7.99
N ALA A 159 -13.45 -12.44 7.93
CA ALA A 159 -12.17 -11.91 8.41
C ALA A 159 -11.95 -12.21 9.90
N LEU A 160 -12.95 -11.98 10.75
CA LEU A 160 -12.89 -12.27 12.18
C LEU A 160 -12.69 -13.76 12.49
N GLU A 161 -13.31 -14.67 11.72
CA GLU A 161 -13.10 -16.12 11.89
C GLU A 161 -11.66 -16.54 11.54
N ILE A 162 -11.06 -15.96 10.48
CA ILE A 162 -9.65 -16.19 10.15
C ILE A 162 -8.75 -15.64 11.25
N GLU A 163 -9.01 -14.42 11.74
CA GLU A 163 -8.26 -13.79 12.84
C GLU A 163 -8.29 -14.64 14.11
N GLY A 164 -9.48 -15.11 14.50
CA GLY A 164 -9.65 -16.00 15.65
C GLY A 164 -8.94 -17.35 15.49
N SER A 165 -8.70 -17.76 14.24
CA SER A 165 -8.02 -19.01 13.90
C SER A 165 -6.50 -18.89 13.77
N ILE A 166 -5.92 -17.67 13.79
CA ILE A 166 -4.48 -17.42 13.63
C ILE A 166 -3.62 -18.34 14.53
N PRO A 167 -3.86 -18.46 15.85
CA PRO A 167 -3.01 -19.29 16.70
C PRO A 167 -3.00 -20.77 16.32
N LEU A 168 -4.09 -21.26 15.73
CA LEU A 168 -4.22 -22.65 15.30
C LEU A 168 -3.61 -22.85 13.92
N ILE A 169 -3.81 -21.91 12.99
CA ILE A 169 -3.15 -21.88 11.68
C ILE A 169 -1.62 -21.94 11.86
N LEU A 170 -1.08 -21.14 12.79
CA LEU A 170 0.36 -21.13 13.09
C LEU A 170 0.85 -22.39 13.79
N ARG A 171 -0.02 -23.21 14.39
CA ARG A 171 0.36 -24.54 14.90
C ARG A 171 0.38 -25.58 13.80
N GLU A 172 -0.54 -25.49 12.84
CA GLU A 172 -0.66 -26.43 11.72
C GLU A 172 0.42 -26.22 10.66
N MET A 173 0.85 -24.98 10.45
CA MET A 173 1.87 -24.57 9.48
C MET A 173 1.64 -25.16 8.07
N LYS A 174 0.39 -25.16 7.61
CA LYS A 174 -0.01 -25.62 6.26
C LYS A 174 -0.13 -24.47 5.27
N ILE A 175 0.08 -24.78 3.97
CA ILE A 175 -0.04 -23.80 2.89
C ILE A 175 -1.44 -23.19 2.85
N ASP A 176 -2.51 -23.96 3.05
CA ASP A 176 -3.89 -23.45 3.12
C ASP A 176 -4.02 -22.34 4.19
N GLY A 177 -3.34 -22.54 5.32
CA GLY A 177 -3.27 -21.59 6.41
C GLY A 177 -2.53 -20.32 6.00
N LEU A 178 -1.37 -20.45 5.37
CA LEU A 178 -0.62 -19.31 4.84
C LEU A 178 -1.45 -18.52 3.79
N GLU A 179 -2.10 -19.22 2.85
CA GLU A 179 -2.97 -18.59 1.85
C GLU A 179 -4.11 -17.80 2.50
N SER A 180 -4.74 -18.36 3.55
CA SER A 180 -5.78 -17.66 4.31
C SER A 180 -5.28 -16.37 4.96
N LEU A 181 -4.09 -16.41 5.57
CA LEU A 181 -3.49 -15.23 6.21
C LEU A 181 -3.06 -14.17 5.18
N MET A 182 -2.57 -14.61 4.01
CA MET A 182 -2.21 -13.72 2.91
C MET A 182 -3.46 -13.07 2.31
N MET A 183 -4.56 -13.81 2.12
CA MET A 183 -5.84 -13.26 1.67
C MET A 183 -6.43 -12.28 2.71
N LEU A 184 -6.36 -12.61 4.00
CA LEU A 184 -6.75 -11.68 5.07
C LEU A 184 -5.89 -10.42 5.07
N MET A 185 -4.57 -10.53 4.85
CA MET A 185 -3.66 -9.39 4.75
C MET A 185 -4.05 -8.45 3.59
N ILE A 186 -4.37 -9.01 2.41
CA ILE A 186 -4.87 -8.24 1.27
C ILE A 186 -6.20 -7.56 1.62
N PHE A 187 -7.13 -8.28 2.24
CA PHE A 187 -8.40 -7.70 2.69
C PHE A 187 -8.18 -6.49 3.61
N LYS A 188 -7.37 -6.64 4.66
CA LYS A 188 -7.05 -5.55 5.59
C LYS A 188 -6.41 -4.36 4.90
N TYR A 189 -5.48 -4.62 3.98
CA TYR A 189 -4.83 -3.57 3.19
C TYR A 189 -5.83 -2.80 2.31
N PHE A 190 -6.73 -3.51 1.62
CA PHE A 190 -7.75 -2.92 0.75
C PHE A 190 -8.86 -2.21 1.53
N MET A 191 -9.09 -2.58 2.79
CA MET A 191 -10.01 -1.89 3.71
C MET A 191 -9.35 -0.72 4.46
N GLY A 192 -8.09 -0.38 4.18
CA GLY A 192 -7.38 0.72 4.84
C GLY A 192 -6.91 0.43 6.27
N ASP A 193 -7.07 -0.80 6.76
CA ASP A 193 -6.59 -1.28 8.07
C ASP A 193 -5.11 -1.69 7.97
N LEU A 194 -4.25 -0.67 7.81
CA LEU A 194 -2.83 -0.88 7.57
C LEU A 194 -2.08 -1.44 8.79
N GLU A 195 -2.59 -1.22 10.00
CA GLU A 195 -2.00 -1.79 11.22
C GLU A 195 -2.19 -3.31 11.22
N SER A 196 -3.43 -3.80 11.03
CA SER A 196 -3.69 -5.24 10.95
C SER A 196 -2.94 -5.87 9.78
N ALA A 197 -2.89 -5.19 8.63
CA ALA A 197 -2.09 -5.64 7.49
C ALA A 197 -0.60 -5.77 7.84
N SER A 198 -0.03 -4.79 8.56
CA SER A 198 1.39 -4.82 9.00
C SER A 198 1.67 -5.94 10.00
N PHE A 199 0.75 -6.20 10.93
CA PHE A 199 0.84 -7.36 11.82
C PHE A 199 0.80 -8.68 11.02
N LEU A 200 -0.10 -8.78 10.05
CA LEU A 200 -0.20 -9.98 9.20
C LEU A 200 1.04 -10.17 8.32
N VAL A 201 1.69 -9.11 7.82
CA VAL A 201 3.01 -9.21 7.18
C VAL A 201 4.03 -9.83 8.14
N SER A 202 4.03 -9.42 9.40
CA SER A 202 4.96 -9.96 10.40
C SER A 202 4.76 -11.46 10.63
N VAL A 203 3.51 -11.90 10.69
CA VAL A 203 3.15 -13.31 10.86
C VAL A 203 3.43 -14.14 9.59
N THR A 204 2.97 -13.67 8.43
CA THR A 204 3.09 -14.38 7.15
C THR A 204 4.53 -14.47 6.67
N SER A 205 5.35 -13.42 6.86
CA SER A 205 6.77 -13.46 6.53
C SER A 205 7.49 -14.57 7.30
N ARG A 206 7.29 -14.68 8.63
CA ARG A 206 7.87 -15.77 9.44
C ARG A 206 7.43 -17.15 8.97
N PHE A 207 6.17 -17.29 8.60
CA PHE A 207 5.63 -18.52 8.03
C PHE A 207 6.31 -18.85 6.68
N LEU A 208 6.46 -17.87 5.79
CA LEU A 208 7.19 -18.01 4.51
C LEU A 208 8.65 -18.41 4.71
N PHE A 209 9.35 -17.83 5.69
CA PHE A 209 10.72 -18.26 6.05
C PHE A 209 10.76 -19.73 6.47
N GLN A 210 9.80 -20.17 7.29
CA GLN A 210 9.69 -21.56 7.74
C GLN A 210 9.47 -22.54 6.58
N LEU A 211 8.75 -22.12 5.54
CA LEU A 211 8.53 -22.91 4.32
C LEU A 211 9.68 -22.79 3.29
N GLY A 212 10.74 -22.06 3.60
CA GLY A 212 11.89 -21.89 2.68
C GLY A 212 11.63 -20.95 1.50
N ALA A 213 10.55 -20.17 1.51
CA ALA A 213 10.12 -19.32 0.39
C ALA A 213 11.11 -18.21 0.00
N HIS A 214 11.98 -17.85 0.94
CA HIS A 214 13.04 -16.85 0.79
C HIS A 214 14.18 -17.34 -0.12
N ILE A 215 14.28 -18.65 -0.40
CA ILE A 215 15.29 -19.22 -1.29
C ILE A 215 14.67 -19.45 -2.68
N PHE A 216 15.43 -19.16 -3.74
CA PHE A 216 14.98 -19.42 -5.10
C PHE A 216 14.91 -20.93 -5.36
N PRO A 217 13.81 -21.46 -5.93
CA PRO A 217 13.71 -22.88 -6.26
C PRO A 217 14.78 -23.28 -7.29
N SER A 218 15.42 -24.45 -7.14
CA SER A 218 16.53 -24.87 -8.00
C SER A 218 16.13 -24.92 -9.48
N PRO A 219 16.91 -24.31 -10.41
CA PRO A 219 16.65 -24.41 -11.85
C PRO A 219 17.04 -25.79 -12.44
N PRO A 220 16.47 -26.25 -13.59
CA PRO A 220 15.59 -25.53 -14.51
C PRO A 220 14.25 -26.25 -14.71
N ASP A 221 13.31 -26.12 -13.77
CA ASP A 221 11.91 -26.43 -14.09
C ASP A 221 11.28 -25.20 -14.76
N HIS A 222 10.51 -25.43 -15.83
CA HIS A 222 9.63 -24.39 -16.35
C HIS A 222 8.68 -23.94 -15.23
N TYR A 223 8.42 -22.64 -15.13
CA TYR A 223 7.47 -22.13 -14.14
C TYR A 223 6.11 -22.84 -14.32
N ASP A 224 5.59 -23.34 -13.20
CA ASP A 224 4.28 -23.98 -13.11
C ASP A 224 3.69 -23.66 -11.74
N LYS A 225 2.61 -22.88 -11.73
CA LYS A 225 1.85 -22.50 -10.53
C LYS A 225 1.32 -23.71 -9.74
N ARG A 226 1.19 -24.89 -10.38
CA ARG A 226 0.79 -26.13 -9.69
C ARG A 226 1.91 -26.71 -8.84
N ASN A 227 3.16 -26.39 -9.17
CA ASN A 227 4.31 -26.78 -8.36
C ASN A 227 4.29 -25.98 -7.05
N GLU A 228 4.33 -26.71 -5.94
CA GLU A 228 4.26 -26.13 -4.60
C GLU A 228 5.38 -25.11 -4.32
N ALA A 229 6.60 -25.37 -4.77
CA ALA A 229 7.73 -24.48 -4.58
C ALA A 229 7.57 -23.17 -5.36
N HIS A 230 7.04 -23.21 -6.58
CA HIS A 230 6.72 -22.01 -7.35
C HIS A 230 5.60 -21.21 -6.68
N HIS A 231 4.53 -21.86 -6.22
CA HIS A 231 3.43 -21.19 -5.53
C HIS A 231 3.88 -20.52 -4.22
N ILE A 232 4.66 -21.22 -3.40
CA ILE A 232 5.24 -20.64 -2.18
C ILE A 232 6.15 -19.44 -2.50
N ARG A 233 6.91 -19.53 -3.59
CA ARG A 233 7.77 -18.43 -4.07
C ARG A 233 6.94 -17.23 -4.55
N ASP A 234 5.79 -17.46 -5.15
CA ASP A 234 4.87 -16.38 -5.53
C ASP A 234 4.28 -15.67 -4.31
N LEU A 235 3.90 -16.44 -3.28
CA LEU A 235 3.43 -15.89 -2.00
C LEU A 235 4.54 -15.05 -1.33
N PHE A 236 5.80 -15.47 -1.42
CA PHE A 236 6.94 -14.67 -0.94
C PHE A 236 7.01 -13.31 -1.64
N TRP A 237 6.90 -13.25 -2.97
CA TRP A 237 6.97 -11.99 -3.69
C TRP A 237 5.79 -11.06 -3.39
N VAL A 238 4.58 -11.60 -3.20
CA VAL A 238 3.42 -10.81 -2.74
C VAL A 238 3.71 -10.20 -1.36
N CYS A 239 4.14 -11.02 -0.39
CA CYS A 239 4.44 -10.57 0.97
C CYS A 239 5.59 -9.55 0.98
N TYR A 240 6.65 -9.79 0.19
CA TYR A 240 7.78 -8.88 0.05
C TYR A 240 7.35 -7.51 -0.48
N CYS A 241 6.59 -7.46 -1.57
CA CYS A 241 6.13 -6.18 -2.12
C CYS A 241 5.24 -5.40 -1.13
N ILE A 242 4.38 -6.10 -0.39
CA ILE A 242 3.51 -5.48 0.62
C ILE A 242 4.31 -4.99 1.82
N ASP A 243 5.28 -5.77 2.32
CA ASP A 243 6.16 -5.38 3.42
C ASP A 243 6.88 -4.07 3.11
N LYS A 244 7.50 -3.96 1.92
CA LYS A 244 8.22 -2.75 1.52
C LYS A 244 7.29 -1.58 1.30
N ASP A 245 6.09 -1.79 0.77
CA ASP A 245 5.12 -0.73 0.57
C ASP A 245 4.56 -0.23 1.91
N LEU A 246 4.11 -1.14 2.79
CA LEU A 246 3.58 -0.82 4.11
C LEU A 246 4.60 -0.11 5.00
N SER A 247 5.88 -0.52 4.96
CA SER A 247 6.95 0.13 5.74
C SER A 247 7.06 1.63 5.44
N HIS A 248 6.88 2.03 4.19
CA HIS A 248 6.88 3.45 3.81
C HIS A 248 5.55 4.14 4.13
N ARG A 249 4.43 3.40 4.07
CA ARG A 249 3.10 3.94 4.41
C ARG A 249 2.95 4.20 5.89
N THR A 250 3.33 3.27 6.75
CA THR A 250 3.17 3.36 8.21
C THR A 250 4.41 3.97 8.87
N GLY A 251 5.54 4.00 8.15
CA GLY A 251 6.83 4.41 8.67
C GLY A 251 7.43 3.43 9.70
N GLN A 252 6.87 2.22 9.80
CA GLN A 252 7.43 1.09 10.53
C GLN A 252 8.60 0.45 9.74
N PRO A 253 9.54 -0.23 10.41
CA PRO A 253 10.60 -0.95 9.71
C PRO A 253 10.07 -2.16 8.93
N PRO A 254 10.66 -2.47 7.76
CA PRO A 254 10.33 -3.69 7.03
C PRO A 254 10.67 -4.93 7.85
N THR A 255 9.81 -5.93 7.75
CA THR A 255 9.98 -7.21 8.45
C THR A 255 10.98 -8.10 7.72
N ILE A 256 10.95 -8.11 6.40
CA ILE A 256 11.80 -8.98 5.59
C ILE A 256 13.14 -8.26 5.36
N ASN A 257 14.22 -8.83 5.89
CA ASN A 257 15.57 -8.37 5.60
C ASN A 257 16.09 -9.01 4.32
N ASP A 258 16.52 -8.16 3.37
CA ASP A 258 17.02 -8.56 2.05
C ASP A 258 18.27 -9.44 2.17
N ASP A 259 19.12 -9.23 3.20
CA ASP A 259 20.34 -10.02 3.43
C ASP A 259 20.07 -11.51 3.73
N HIS A 260 18.82 -11.86 4.03
CA HIS A 260 18.39 -13.23 4.30
C HIS A 260 17.55 -13.83 3.17
N CYS A 261 17.44 -13.14 2.03
CA CYS A 261 16.58 -13.54 0.94
C CYS A 261 17.35 -13.67 -0.36
N ASP A 262 17.05 -14.71 -1.14
CA ASP A 262 17.34 -14.73 -2.55
C ASP A 262 16.31 -13.83 -3.25
N LEU A 263 16.76 -12.75 -3.90
CA LEU A 263 15.92 -11.80 -4.63
C LEU A 263 15.96 -12.01 -6.15
N THR A 264 16.34 -13.21 -6.61
CA THR A 264 16.32 -13.57 -8.03
C THR A 264 14.89 -13.46 -8.58
N LEU A 265 14.73 -12.57 -9.56
CA LEU A 265 13.45 -12.30 -10.21
C LEU A 265 12.91 -13.56 -10.92
N PRO A 266 11.58 -13.70 -11.02
CA PRO A 266 10.98 -14.76 -11.83
C PRO A 266 11.47 -14.72 -13.29
N PRO A 267 11.55 -15.88 -13.97
CA PRO A 267 11.95 -15.93 -15.38
C PRO A 267 11.08 -15.03 -16.25
N ASN A 268 11.70 -14.28 -17.17
CA ASN A 268 11.05 -13.35 -18.10
C ASN A 268 10.21 -12.23 -17.45
N TYR A 269 10.34 -11.99 -16.14
CA TYR A 269 9.50 -11.03 -15.40
C TYR A 269 9.43 -9.64 -16.05
N VAL A 270 10.59 -9.07 -16.44
CA VAL A 270 10.66 -7.73 -17.05
C VAL A 270 9.90 -7.66 -18.38
N GLN A 271 9.96 -8.71 -19.19
CA GLN A 271 9.28 -8.77 -20.48
C GLN A 271 7.76 -8.87 -20.30
N MET A 272 7.30 -9.68 -19.34
CA MET A 272 5.87 -9.79 -19.02
C MET A 272 5.32 -8.50 -18.43
N GLN A 273 6.05 -7.85 -17.53
CA GLN A 273 5.64 -6.56 -16.97
C GLN A 273 5.50 -5.51 -18.09
N SER A 274 6.46 -5.45 -19.00
CA SER A 274 6.41 -4.53 -20.16
C SER A 274 5.22 -4.84 -21.08
N SER A 275 4.98 -6.13 -21.35
CA SER A 275 3.86 -6.57 -22.18
C SER A 275 2.51 -6.26 -21.54
N ASN A 276 2.38 -6.42 -20.23
CA ASN A 276 1.15 -6.08 -19.50
C ASN A 276 0.89 -4.58 -19.54
N ILE A 277 1.91 -3.76 -19.29
CA ILE A 277 1.79 -2.29 -19.34
C ILE A 277 1.37 -1.82 -20.74
N LEU A 278 1.86 -2.45 -21.80
CA LEU A 278 1.51 -2.14 -23.20
C LEU A 278 0.16 -2.71 -23.65
N SER A 279 -0.44 -3.62 -22.89
CA SER A 279 -1.67 -4.29 -23.29
C SER A 279 -2.90 -3.46 -22.97
N SER A 280 -3.71 -3.20 -24.00
CA SER A 280 -5.04 -2.58 -23.88
C SER A 280 -6.12 -3.52 -23.30
N GLY A 281 -5.77 -4.77 -22.93
CA GLY A 281 -6.71 -5.77 -22.42
C GLY A 281 -6.06 -6.85 -21.56
N PRO A 282 -6.87 -7.67 -20.85
CA PRO A 282 -6.35 -8.73 -19.98
C PRO A 282 -5.56 -9.77 -20.80
N CYS A 283 -4.42 -10.21 -20.25
CA CYS A 283 -3.53 -11.18 -20.89
C CYS A 283 -4.31 -12.38 -21.44
N SER A 284 -4.21 -12.62 -22.75
CA SER A 284 -5.06 -13.55 -23.49
C SER A 284 -4.75 -15.03 -23.24
N SER A 285 -3.61 -15.34 -22.61
CA SER A 285 -3.20 -16.69 -22.21
C SER A 285 -2.87 -16.72 -20.71
N ARG A 286 -3.88 -17.06 -19.90
CA ARG A 286 -3.74 -17.31 -18.46
C ARG A 286 -3.79 -18.81 -18.23
N ASN A 287 -2.62 -19.42 -18.06
CA ASN A 287 -2.49 -20.84 -17.72
C ASN A 287 -1.51 -21.00 -16.56
N SER A 288 -1.26 -22.25 -16.13
CA SER A 288 -0.40 -22.50 -14.98
C SER A 288 1.08 -22.12 -15.23
N SER A 289 1.48 -21.92 -16.49
CA SER A 289 2.83 -21.47 -16.86
C SER A 289 2.96 -19.95 -16.97
N THR A 290 1.90 -19.19 -16.75
CA THR A 290 1.95 -17.73 -16.73
C THR A 290 2.49 -17.25 -15.38
N VAL A 291 3.70 -16.67 -15.40
CA VAL A 291 4.32 -16.08 -14.20
C VAL A 291 3.48 -14.86 -13.73
N PRO A 292 3.32 -14.65 -12.41
CA PRO A 292 2.52 -13.54 -11.89
C PRO A 292 3.18 -12.16 -12.12
N LEU A 293 2.36 -11.12 -12.10
CA LEU A 293 2.77 -9.72 -12.20
C LEU A 293 3.09 -9.11 -10.82
N TYR A 294 2.49 -9.65 -9.76
CA TYR A 294 2.53 -9.17 -8.38
C TYR A 294 1.89 -7.78 -8.18
N PRO A 295 1.58 -7.36 -6.94
CA PRO A 295 0.84 -6.12 -6.69
C PRO A 295 1.63 -4.84 -6.99
N TRP A 296 2.96 -4.91 -6.87
CA TRP A 296 3.91 -3.87 -7.27
C TRP A 296 5.05 -4.50 -8.07
N ASP A 297 5.68 -3.70 -8.95
CA ASP A 297 6.90 -4.12 -9.65
C ASP A 297 7.95 -4.51 -8.61
N ILE A 298 8.37 -5.78 -8.61
CA ILE A 298 9.34 -6.31 -7.65
C ILE A 298 10.62 -5.46 -7.63
N ARG A 299 11.08 -4.97 -8.79
CA ARG A 299 12.31 -4.17 -8.90
C ARG A 299 12.15 -2.84 -8.18
N LEU A 300 10.96 -2.25 -8.22
CA LEU A 300 10.66 -1.03 -7.49
C LEU A 300 10.45 -1.29 -5.99
N SER A 301 9.95 -2.45 -5.59
CA SER A 301 9.91 -2.88 -4.19
C SER A 301 11.32 -3.09 -3.61
N VAL A 302 12.24 -3.67 -4.38
CA VAL A 302 13.67 -3.74 -4.02
C VAL A 302 14.27 -2.34 -3.91
N MET A 303 13.94 -1.43 -4.83
CA MET A 303 14.34 -0.02 -4.72
C MET A 303 13.82 0.63 -3.44
N LYS A 304 12.55 0.43 -3.09
CA LYS A 304 11.95 0.91 -1.83
C LYS A 304 12.68 0.36 -0.61
N SER A 305 13.08 -0.91 -0.62
CA SER A 305 13.88 -1.51 0.46
C SER A 305 15.23 -0.82 0.63
N LYS A 306 15.95 -0.59 -0.49
CA LYS A 306 17.21 0.17 -0.48
C LYS A 306 17.02 1.58 0.05
N ILE A 307 16.03 2.33 -0.48
CA ILE A 307 15.70 3.68 -0.01
C ILE A 307 15.47 3.69 1.51
N TYR A 308 14.72 2.72 2.03
CA TYR A 308 14.51 2.60 3.47
C TYR A 308 15.82 2.41 4.23
N ASN A 309 16.61 1.39 3.87
CA ASN A 309 17.84 1.07 4.58
C ASN A 309 18.88 2.19 4.52
N ASP A 310 19.03 2.78 3.32
CA ASP A 310 20.06 3.77 3.05
C ASP A 310 19.74 5.15 3.59
N LEU A 311 18.46 5.52 3.51
CA LEU A 311 18.02 6.85 3.89
C LEU A 311 17.18 6.81 5.15
N HIS A 312 16.14 5.99 5.29
CA HIS A 312 15.11 6.12 6.36
C HIS A 312 15.31 5.28 7.63
N SER A 313 16.28 4.37 7.66
CA SER A 313 16.57 3.56 8.83
C SER A 313 17.13 4.38 10.02
N ILE A 314 17.07 3.81 11.22
CA ILE A 314 17.71 4.40 12.41
C ILE A 314 19.22 4.60 12.17
N SER A 315 19.87 3.64 11.52
CA SER A 315 21.29 3.76 11.17
C SER A 315 21.53 4.93 10.22
N ALA A 316 20.65 5.12 9.24
CA ALA A 316 20.73 6.23 8.30
C ALA A 316 20.48 7.60 8.95
N SER A 317 19.77 7.67 10.08
CA SER A 317 19.61 8.93 10.84
C SER A 317 20.90 9.48 11.43
N ARG A 318 21.97 8.68 11.46
CA ARG A 318 23.29 9.05 12.00
C ARG A 318 24.29 9.48 10.92
N LEU A 319 23.89 9.44 9.65
CA LEU A 319 24.74 9.84 8.53
C LEU A 319 25.01 11.34 8.57
N SER A 320 26.20 11.73 8.15
CA SER A 320 26.49 13.13 7.86
C SER A 320 25.68 13.62 6.65
N GLU A 321 25.58 14.93 6.49
CA GLU A 321 24.92 15.54 5.33
C GLU A 321 25.59 15.08 4.02
N THR A 322 26.93 15.05 3.97
CA THR A 322 27.67 14.63 2.78
C THR A 322 27.42 13.17 2.39
N GLU A 323 27.30 12.28 3.38
CA GLU A 323 26.95 10.88 3.15
C GLU A 323 25.51 10.73 2.69
N THR A 324 24.59 11.49 3.28
CA THR A 324 23.18 11.53 2.86
C THR A 324 23.07 11.96 1.40
N LEU A 325 23.77 13.03 0.99
CA LEU A 325 23.80 13.48 -0.40
C LEU A 325 24.45 12.48 -1.36
N ARG A 326 25.49 11.76 -0.90
CA ARG A 326 26.09 10.67 -1.68
C ARG A 326 25.09 9.54 -1.94
N LYS A 327 24.34 9.13 -0.91
CA LYS A 327 23.31 8.09 -1.01
C LYS A 327 22.13 8.52 -1.89
N ILE A 328 21.67 9.77 -1.76
CA ILE A 328 20.63 10.35 -2.62
C ILE A 328 21.05 10.23 -4.10
N ARG A 329 22.24 10.72 -4.46
CA ARG A 329 22.74 10.66 -5.85
C ARG A 329 22.87 9.22 -6.38
N HIS A 330 23.23 8.28 -5.50
CA HIS A 330 23.32 6.87 -5.87
C HIS A 330 21.93 6.30 -6.18
N LEU A 331 20.97 6.52 -5.29
CA LEU A 331 19.59 6.04 -5.45
C LEU A 331 18.89 6.70 -6.64
N ASP A 332 19.13 7.99 -6.92
CA ASP A 332 18.64 8.67 -8.12
C ASP A 332 19.13 7.97 -9.40
N LYS A 333 20.41 7.62 -9.44
CA LYS A 333 21.00 6.89 -10.58
C LYS A 333 20.39 5.51 -10.74
N GLU A 334 20.19 4.77 -9.65
CA GLU A 334 19.57 3.44 -9.74
C GLU A 334 18.08 3.52 -10.14
N LEU A 335 17.34 4.51 -9.61
CA LEU A 335 15.94 4.73 -9.96
C LEU A 335 15.81 5.14 -11.44
N GLU A 336 16.71 5.99 -11.94
CA GLU A 336 16.78 6.35 -13.36
C GLU A 336 17.11 5.13 -14.23
N ALA A 337 18.06 4.30 -13.81
CA ALA A 337 18.42 3.07 -14.51
C ALA A 337 17.22 2.11 -14.60
N TRP A 338 16.41 1.98 -13.55
CA TRP A 338 15.14 1.25 -13.59
C TRP A 338 14.14 1.91 -14.54
N ARG A 339 13.96 3.23 -14.44
CA ARG A 339 12.98 3.99 -15.23
C ARG A 339 13.18 3.83 -16.73
N VAL A 340 14.43 3.84 -17.20
CA VAL A 340 14.74 3.67 -18.63
C VAL A 340 14.52 2.25 -19.15
N THR A 341 14.34 1.25 -18.27
CA THR A 341 13.94 -0.11 -18.71
C THR A 341 12.48 -0.17 -19.16
N LEU A 342 11.67 0.82 -18.81
CA LEU A 342 10.25 0.85 -19.15
C LEU A 342 10.04 1.32 -20.60
N PRO A 343 8.97 0.82 -21.27
CA PRO A 343 8.56 1.31 -22.59
C PRO A 343 8.41 2.84 -22.61
N PRO A 344 8.88 3.54 -23.66
CA PRO A 344 8.91 5.00 -23.70
C PRO A 344 7.58 5.68 -23.37
N ASP A 345 6.47 5.20 -23.92
CA ASP A 345 5.14 5.81 -23.75
C ASP A 345 4.57 5.68 -22.33
N HIS A 346 5.04 4.66 -21.60
CA HIS A 346 4.58 4.34 -20.25
C HIS A 346 5.60 4.74 -19.18
N ARG A 347 6.75 5.25 -19.60
CA ARG A 347 7.80 5.70 -18.71
C ARG A 347 7.31 6.91 -17.90
N PRO A 348 7.46 6.91 -16.57
CA PRO A 348 7.24 8.11 -15.78
C PRO A 348 8.15 9.26 -16.25
N THR A 349 7.58 10.46 -16.38
CA THR A 349 8.34 11.68 -16.65
C THR A 349 8.88 12.25 -15.34
N LEU A 350 9.95 13.06 -15.40
CA LEU A 350 10.49 13.73 -14.21
C LEU A 350 9.54 14.81 -13.69
N SER A 351 8.84 15.47 -14.61
CA SER A 351 7.74 16.40 -14.35
C SER A 351 6.57 16.01 -15.25
N PHE A 352 5.38 15.84 -14.68
CA PHE A 352 4.16 15.54 -15.42
C PHE A 352 3.39 16.84 -15.66
N LEU A 353 3.25 17.20 -16.94
CA LEU A 353 2.56 18.42 -17.35
C LEU A 353 1.07 18.17 -17.61
N GLU A 354 0.25 19.21 -17.47
CA GLU A 354 -1.18 19.16 -17.81
C GLU A 354 -1.46 18.74 -19.25
N GLN A 355 -0.51 18.95 -20.17
CA GLN A 355 -0.64 18.55 -21.58
C GLN A 355 -0.25 17.10 -21.84
N THR A 356 0.32 16.39 -20.86
CA THR A 356 0.76 15.00 -21.03
C THR A 356 -0.47 14.10 -21.24
N PRO A 357 -0.60 13.38 -22.37
CA PRO A 357 -1.74 12.52 -22.59
C PRO A 357 -1.75 11.37 -21.59
N VAL A 358 -2.92 11.05 -21.04
CA VAL A 358 -3.16 9.80 -20.32
C VAL A 358 -4.05 8.96 -21.23
N ASP A 359 -3.58 7.79 -21.60
CA ASP A 359 -4.36 6.87 -22.41
C ASP A 359 -5.59 6.42 -21.60
N ALA A 360 -6.77 6.56 -22.20
CA ALA A 360 -8.04 6.13 -21.62
C ALA A 360 -8.11 4.60 -21.43
N GLN A 361 -7.13 3.86 -21.95
CA GLN A 361 -6.99 2.41 -21.76
C GLN A 361 -5.84 2.02 -20.81
N THR A 362 -5.25 2.99 -20.10
CA THR A 362 -4.16 2.71 -19.14
C THR A 362 -4.65 1.76 -18.05
N ASN A 363 -4.00 0.61 -17.90
CA ASN A 363 -4.35 -0.34 -16.85
C ASN A 363 -3.91 0.13 -15.44
N THR A 364 -4.55 -0.40 -14.41
CA THR A 364 -4.29 -0.03 -12.99
C THR A 364 -2.83 -0.24 -12.57
N GLN A 365 -2.14 -1.25 -13.09
CA GLN A 365 -0.72 -1.47 -12.76
C GLN A 365 0.19 -0.38 -13.32
N ALA A 366 -0.08 0.11 -14.53
CA ALA A 366 0.67 1.24 -15.11
C ALA A 366 0.45 2.53 -14.29
N ILE A 367 -0.79 2.76 -13.82
CA ILE A 367 -1.11 3.87 -12.92
C ILE A 367 -0.32 3.74 -11.61
N MET A 368 -0.42 2.59 -10.95
CA MET A 368 0.27 2.30 -9.69
C MET A 368 1.79 2.41 -9.82
N LEU A 369 2.36 1.97 -10.95
CA LEU A 369 3.79 2.06 -11.23
C LEU A 369 4.25 3.54 -11.29
N ARG A 370 3.51 4.40 -12.00
CA ARG A 370 3.87 5.82 -12.13
C ARG A 370 3.70 6.55 -10.79
N LEU A 371 2.64 6.27 -10.04
CA LEU A 371 2.46 6.80 -8.68
C LEU A 371 3.60 6.37 -7.74
N SER A 372 3.96 5.09 -7.78
CA SER A 372 5.04 4.54 -6.95
C SER A 372 6.42 5.09 -7.33
N TYR A 373 6.65 5.43 -8.61
CA TYR A 373 7.88 6.09 -9.03
C TYR A 373 8.03 7.48 -8.41
N HIS A 374 7.01 8.35 -8.52
CA HIS A 374 7.06 9.68 -7.92
C HIS A 374 7.13 9.62 -6.40
N HIS A 375 6.49 8.62 -5.78
CA HIS A 375 6.66 8.36 -4.36
C HIS A 375 8.12 8.02 -3.99
N CYS A 376 8.83 7.22 -4.81
CA CYS A 376 10.26 6.96 -4.58
C CYS A 376 11.11 8.24 -4.66
N ILE A 377 10.82 9.15 -5.60
CA ILE A 377 11.48 10.48 -5.66
C ILE A 377 11.24 11.24 -4.35
N ILE A 378 9.99 11.30 -3.88
CA ILE A 378 9.67 11.97 -2.62
C ILE A 378 10.45 11.37 -1.45
N LEU A 379 10.46 10.03 -1.33
CA LEU A 379 11.20 9.34 -0.27
C LEU A 379 12.71 9.62 -0.32
N ILE A 380 13.32 9.61 -1.51
CA ILE A 380 14.76 9.90 -1.66
C ILE A 380 15.07 11.33 -1.20
N HIS A 381 14.33 12.31 -1.70
CA HIS A 381 14.61 13.73 -1.46
C HIS A 381 14.13 14.24 -0.10
N GLN A 382 13.19 13.55 0.56
CA GLN A 382 12.77 13.83 1.92
C GLN A 382 13.92 13.63 2.92
N ALA A 383 14.86 12.73 2.65
CA ALA A 383 15.99 12.47 3.55
C ALA A 383 16.87 13.71 3.78
N ARG A 384 16.97 14.61 2.79
CA ARG A 384 17.69 15.89 2.93
C ARG A 384 16.99 16.86 3.89
N CYS A 385 15.68 16.74 4.08
CA CYS A 385 14.90 17.67 4.89
C CYS A 385 14.96 17.40 6.41
N ARG A 386 15.73 16.40 6.86
CA ARG A 386 15.87 16.07 8.29
C ARG A 386 16.51 17.15 9.13
N ILE A 387 17.35 17.99 8.52
CA ILE A 387 17.97 19.12 9.21
C ILE A 387 16.92 20.08 9.80
N PHE A 388 15.71 20.10 9.23
CA PHE A 388 14.59 20.92 9.69
C PHE A 388 13.76 20.29 10.82
N GLN A 389 14.21 19.18 11.43
CA GLN A 389 13.59 18.58 12.62
C GLN A 389 13.64 19.48 13.85
N SER A 390 14.67 20.32 13.95
CA SER A 390 14.85 21.19 15.12
C SER A 390 14.03 22.48 15.00
N ASP A 391 13.65 23.03 16.15
CA ASP A 391 12.97 24.34 16.26
C ASP A 391 13.91 25.52 15.97
N GLN A 392 15.12 25.27 15.46
CA GLN A 392 16.07 26.35 15.16
C GLN A 392 15.56 27.24 14.00
N PRO A 393 15.95 28.53 14.01
CA PRO A 393 15.59 29.46 12.94
C PRO A 393 16.12 28.98 11.58
N ILE A 394 15.23 28.94 10.58
CA ILE A 394 15.49 28.36 9.25
C ILE A 394 16.37 29.25 8.36
N ASP A 395 16.38 30.57 8.59
CA ASP A 395 16.93 31.54 7.61
C ASP A 395 18.41 31.30 7.25
N ASN A 396 19.18 30.63 8.10
CA ASN A 396 20.59 30.28 7.85
C ASN A 396 20.81 28.81 7.40
N LEU A 397 19.75 28.00 7.33
CA LEU A 397 19.81 26.56 7.00
C LEU A 397 19.42 26.26 5.55
N ILE A 398 18.64 27.13 4.90
CA ILE A 398 18.22 26.93 3.49
C ILE A 398 19.26 27.54 2.55
N ASP A 399 20.03 26.67 1.92
CA ASP A 399 20.89 27.01 0.78
C ASP A 399 20.19 26.75 -0.58
N ASP A 400 20.87 27.09 -1.68
CA ASP A 400 20.39 26.84 -3.05
C ASP A 400 20.15 25.35 -3.33
N GLY A 401 20.94 24.46 -2.72
CA GLY A 401 20.76 23.01 -2.84
C GLY A 401 19.46 22.52 -2.20
N HIS A 402 19.04 23.14 -1.09
CA HIS A 402 17.73 22.87 -0.47
C HIS A 402 16.59 23.38 -1.34
N ARG A 403 16.72 24.57 -1.96
CA ARG A 403 15.71 25.10 -2.90
C ARG A 403 15.52 24.19 -4.11
N ILE A 404 16.60 23.67 -4.69
CA ILE A 404 16.54 22.67 -5.77
C ILE A 404 15.84 21.39 -5.27
N ASN A 405 16.17 20.92 -4.07
CA ASN A 405 15.52 19.74 -3.48
C ASN A 405 14.01 19.95 -3.26
N PHE A 406 13.61 21.13 -2.80
CA PHE A 406 12.20 21.52 -2.65
C PHE A 406 11.48 21.54 -3.99
N GLN A 407 12.10 22.05 -5.05
CA GLN A 407 11.53 22.00 -6.39
C GLN A 407 11.29 20.57 -6.86
N ILE A 408 12.24 19.65 -6.65
CA ILE A 408 12.09 18.23 -7.00
C ILE A 408 10.91 17.59 -6.24
N LEU A 409 10.81 17.87 -4.93
CA LEU A 409 9.71 17.39 -4.08
C LEU A 409 8.34 17.90 -4.57
N VAL A 410 8.25 19.20 -4.90
CA VAL A 410 7.03 19.82 -5.41
C VAL A 410 6.68 19.29 -6.80
N ASP A 411 7.65 19.12 -7.70
CA ASP A 411 7.42 18.59 -9.05
C ASP A 411 6.94 17.14 -9.03
N ALA A 412 7.53 16.30 -8.17
CA ALA A 412 7.06 14.92 -7.97
C ALA A 412 5.65 14.88 -7.39
N SER A 413 5.37 15.73 -6.39
CA SER A 413 4.06 15.83 -5.75
C SER A 413 3.00 16.34 -6.73
N ARG A 414 3.30 17.40 -7.49
CA ARG A 414 2.45 17.91 -8.57
C ARG A 414 2.16 16.82 -9.61
N SER A 415 3.16 16.03 -9.96
CA SER A 415 3.02 14.95 -10.93
C SER A 415 2.04 13.87 -10.46
N ILE A 416 2.08 13.50 -9.17
CA ILE A 416 1.10 12.60 -8.55
C ILE A 416 -0.32 13.18 -8.69
N LEU A 417 -0.53 14.44 -8.31
CA LEU A 417 -1.86 15.06 -8.29
C LEU A 417 -2.46 15.17 -9.70
N ILE A 418 -1.70 15.72 -10.67
CA ILE A 418 -2.18 15.89 -12.05
C ILE A 418 -2.42 14.54 -12.72
N TYR A 419 -1.52 13.57 -12.52
CA TYR A 419 -1.68 12.25 -13.11
C TYR A 419 -2.90 11.52 -12.54
N LEU A 420 -3.12 11.61 -11.23
CA LEU A 420 -4.28 11.00 -10.59
C LEU A 420 -5.59 11.61 -11.09
N GLU A 421 -5.69 12.94 -11.20
CA GLU A 421 -6.88 13.63 -11.73
C GLU A 421 -7.30 13.05 -13.09
N LYS A 422 -6.34 12.81 -13.98
CA LYS A 422 -6.58 12.23 -15.31
C LYS A 422 -6.87 10.73 -15.28
N ALA A 423 -6.32 10.01 -14.32
CA ALA A 423 -6.48 8.56 -14.19
C ALA A 423 -7.76 8.15 -13.44
N LEU A 424 -8.41 9.07 -12.71
CA LEU A 424 -9.64 8.81 -11.95
C LEU A 424 -10.73 8.05 -12.74
N PRO A 425 -11.04 8.37 -14.02
CA PRO A 425 -12.13 7.70 -14.74
C PRO A 425 -11.89 6.21 -15.03
N VAL A 426 -10.63 5.79 -15.10
CA VAL A 426 -10.22 4.41 -15.44
C VAL A 426 -9.79 3.61 -14.21
N LEU A 427 -9.82 4.24 -13.04
CA LEU A 427 -9.34 3.65 -11.81
C LEU A 427 -10.31 2.59 -11.28
N ALA A 428 -9.73 1.46 -10.88
CA ALA A 428 -10.45 0.39 -10.21
C ALA A 428 -10.95 0.90 -8.84
N HIS A 429 -12.27 0.85 -8.64
CA HIS A 429 -12.92 1.38 -7.43
C HIS A 429 -12.44 0.69 -6.15
N GLU A 430 -12.15 -0.61 -6.22
CA GLU A 430 -11.65 -1.43 -5.12
C GLU A 430 -10.29 -0.92 -4.58
N CYS A 431 -9.55 -0.12 -5.34
CA CYS A 431 -8.23 0.38 -4.95
C CYS A 431 -8.26 1.71 -4.17
N PHE A 432 -9.42 2.18 -3.70
CA PHE A 432 -9.56 3.50 -3.05
C PHE A 432 -8.50 3.75 -1.96
N TRP A 433 -8.46 2.89 -0.93
CA TRP A 433 -7.53 3.03 0.21
C TRP A 433 -6.06 2.88 -0.20
N VAL A 434 -5.80 2.07 -1.22
CA VAL A 434 -4.46 1.89 -1.79
C VAL A 434 -3.97 3.18 -2.45
N ILE A 435 -4.87 3.91 -3.11
CA ILE A 435 -4.54 5.03 -3.98
C ILE A 435 -4.58 6.36 -3.25
N ILE A 436 -5.52 6.58 -2.32
CA ILE A 436 -5.66 7.83 -1.57
C ILE A 436 -4.40 8.20 -0.79
N PHE A 437 -3.57 7.23 -0.45
CA PHE A 437 -2.26 7.44 0.14
C PHE A 437 -1.34 8.35 -0.70
N TYR A 438 -1.27 8.17 -2.02
CA TYR A 438 -0.36 8.92 -2.88
C TYR A 438 -0.63 10.44 -2.91
N PRO A 439 -1.87 10.91 -3.17
CA PRO A 439 -2.15 12.33 -3.10
C PRO A 439 -1.96 12.88 -1.69
N MET A 440 -2.27 12.12 -0.63
CA MET A 440 -2.04 12.58 0.74
C MET A 440 -0.55 12.83 1.05
N ILE A 441 0.35 11.94 0.58
CA ILE A 441 1.80 12.16 0.66
C ILE A 441 2.22 13.39 -0.16
N ALA A 442 1.67 13.56 -1.37
CA ALA A 442 1.98 14.71 -2.22
C ALA A 442 1.58 16.04 -1.57
N ILE A 443 0.39 16.12 -0.97
CA ILE A 443 -0.12 17.32 -0.29
C ILE A 443 0.67 17.60 0.98
N SER A 444 0.93 16.59 1.81
CA SER A 444 1.77 16.75 3.01
C SER A 444 3.17 17.27 2.65
N THR A 445 3.72 16.78 1.53
CA THR A 445 4.99 17.24 0.98
C THR A 445 4.91 18.71 0.54
N ILE A 446 3.92 19.09 -0.28
CA ILE A 446 3.72 20.47 -0.74
C ILE A 446 3.51 21.43 0.44
N PHE A 447 2.68 21.04 1.40
CA PHE A 447 2.43 21.79 2.63
C PHE A 447 3.72 22.00 3.41
N SER A 448 4.49 20.94 3.66
CA SER A 448 5.78 21.04 4.36
C SER A 448 6.76 21.96 3.65
N VAL A 449 6.85 21.89 2.31
CA VAL A 449 7.71 22.78 1.51
C VAL A 449 7.24 24.23 1.60
N ALA A 450 5.92 24.48 1.54
CA ALA A 450 5.34 25.82 1.70
C ALA A 450 5.71 26.45 3.06
N LEU A 451 5.68 25.66 4.14
CA LEU A 451 6.09 26.12 5.47
C LEU A 451 7.60 26.37 5.62
N LEU A 452 8.43 25.71 4.81
CA LEU A 452 9.89 25.84 4.88
C LEU A 452 10.42 26.98 4.01
N ASP A 453 9.88 27.18 2.81
CA ASP A 453 10.45 28.11 1.84
C ASP A 453 9.39 28.94 1.14
N ASN A 454 8.95 30.02 1.77
CA ASN A 454 7.96 30.91 1.16
C ASN A 454 8.56 31.79 0.03
N ARG A 455 9.84 32.17 0.14
CA ARG A 455 10.47 33.19 -0.73
C ARG A 455 10.57 32.79 -2.20
N SER A 456 10.67 31.49 -2.47
CA SER A 456 10.76 30.96 -3.84
C SER A 456 9.40 30.73 -4.53
N ASP A 457 8.27 31.14 -3.92
CA ASP A 457 6.94 31.01 -4.52
C ASP A 457 6.09 32.28 -4.37
N PRO A 458 6.48 33.38 -5.03
CA PRO A 458 5.77 34.66 -4.92
C PRO A 458 4.34 34.62 -5.48
N GLU A 459 4.04 33.66 -6.35
CA GLU A 459 2.72 33.48 -6.98
C GLU A 459 1.80 32.53 -6.19
N ASN A 460 2.26 31.99 -5.05
CA ASN A 460 1.56 31.03 -4.21
C ASN A 460 1.10 29.79 -4.99
N GLU A 461 1.91 29.30 -5.94
CA GLU A 461 1.62 28.09 -6.72
C GLU A 461 1.42 26.87 -5.84
N ARG A 462 2.17 26.74 -4.75
CA ARG A 462 2.00 25.66 -3.77
C ARG A 462 0.65 25.71 -3.08
N LEU A 463 0.17 26.90 -2.72
CA LEU A 463 -1.17 27.07 -2.17
C LEU A 463 -2.25 26.72 -3.20
N LYS A 464 -2.07 27.13 -4.47
CA LYS A 464 -2.98 26.76 -5.57
C LYS A 464 -3.03 25.24 -5.77
N LEU A 465 -1.91 24.53 -5.65
CA LEU A 465 -1.87 23.07 -5.72
C LEU A 465 -2.63 22.41 -4.56
N LEU A 466 -2.47 22.90 -3.32
CA LEU A 466 -3.24 22.42 -2.17
C LEU A 466 -4.74 22.64 -2.38
N GLN A 467 -5.14 23.84 -2.78
CA GLN A 467 -6.54 24.18 -3.04
C GLN A 467 -7.13 23.37 -4.21
N GLY A 468 -6.34 23.18 -5.27
CA GLY A 468 -6.71 22.38 -6.44
C GLY A 468 -7.00 20.92 -6.12
N PHE A 469 -6.41 20.37 -5.06
CA PHE A 469 -6.70 19.00 -4.65
C PHE A 469 -8.13 18.79 -4.15
N THR A 470 -8.76 19.79 -3.52
CA THR A 470 -10.18 19.68 -3.13
C THR A 470 -11.08 19.46 -4.34
N ARG A 471 -10.72 20.05 -5.49
CA ARG A 471 -11.39 19.80 -6.78
C ARG A 471 -11.21 18.34 -7.23
N LEU A 472 -10.02 17.76 -7.06
CA LEU A 472 -9.75 16.36 -7.40
C LEU A 472 -10.58 15.41 -6.52
N ILE A 473 -10.66 15.65 -5.21
CA ILE A 473 -11.50 14.86 -4.29
C ILE A 473 -12.96 14.85 -4.77
N ARG A 474 -13.49 16.03 -5.12
CA ARG A 474 -14.88 16.20 -5.58
C ARG A 474 -15.16 15.53 -6.94
N GLN A 475 -14.12 15.19 -7.72
CA GLN A 475 -14.27 14.44 -8.98
C GLN A 475 -14.35 12.91 -8.76
N ILE A 476 -14.05 12.42 -7.56
CA ILE A 476 -14.13 10.98 -7.26
C ILE A 476 -15.60 10.53 -7.33
N PRO A 477 -15.95 9.50 -8.13
CA PRO A 477 -17.34 9.08 -8.28
C PRO A 477 -17.95 8.49 -6.99
N ILE A 478 -18.69 9.31 -6.23
CA ILE A 478 -19.31 8.94 -4.94
C ILE A 478 -20.21 7.71 -5.02
N LYS A 479 -20.90 7.48 -6.16
CA LYS A 479 -21.83 6.35 -6.34
C LYS A 479 -21.18 4.96 -6.16
N ARG A 480 -19.85 4.88 -6.20
CA ARG A 480 -19.08 3.64 -6.05
C ARG A 480 -18.36 3.53 -4.70
N LEU A 481 -18.55 4.50 -3.81
CA LEU A 481 -17.87 4.57 -2.52
C LEU A 481 -18.79 4.09 -1.39
N THR A 482 -18.19 3.44 -0.42
CA THR A 482 -18.80 3.10 0.87
C THR A 482 -18.96 4.36 1.74
N VAL A 483 -19.81 4.28 2.77
CA VAL A 483 -20.00 5.38 3.73
C VAL A 483 -18.68 5.79 4.39
N ALA A 484 -17.83 4.81 4.75
CA ALA A 484 -16.53 5.09 5.35
C ALA A 484 -15.61 5.87 4.41
N GLU A 485 -15.58 5.52 3.12
CA GLU A 485 -14.78 6.23 2.12
C GLU A 485 -15.29 7.66 1.88
N ILE A 486 -16.61 7.88 1.89
CA ILE A 486 -17.21 9.22 1.76
C ILE A 486 -16.83 10.09 2.96
N SER A 487 -17.05 9.61 4.19
CA SER A 487 -16.67 10.33 5.41
C SER A 487 -15.17 10.64 5.47
N HIS A 488 -14.36 9.73 4.92
CA HIS A 488 -12.92 9.93 4.82
C HIS A 488 -12.53 11.01 3.80
N LEU A 489 -13.20 11.09 2.65
CA LEU A 489 -12.99 12.18 1.70
C LEU A 489 -13.38 13.55 2.29
N GLU A 490 -14.49 13.62 3.02
CA GLU A 490 -14.91 14.83 3.74
C GLU A 490 -13.85 15.28 4.75
N PHE A 491 -13.30 14.35 5.52
CA PHE A 491 -12.21 14.64 6.45
C PHE A 491 -10.96 15.18 5.74
N ILE A 492 -10.56 14.57 4.62
CA ILE A 492 -9.41 15.02 3.84
C ILE A 492 -9.63 16.45 3.32
N GLU A 493 -10.84 16.76 2.84
CA GLU A 493 -11.19 18.08 2.35
C GLU A 493 -11.00 19.15 3.43
N GLU A 494 -11.53 18.92 4.64
CA GLU A 494 -11.32 19.81 5.80
C GLU A 494 -9.84 19.97 6.17
N LEU A 495 -9.08 18.88 6.15
CA LEU A 495 -7.65 18.90 6.45
C LEU A 495 -6.86 19.75 5.44
N VAL A 496 -7.19 19.64 4.16
CA VAL A 496 -6.50 20.38 3.08
C VAL A 496 -6.85 21.87 3.15
N GLU A 497 -8.09 22.22 3.48
CA GLU A 497 -8.49 23.61 3.74
C GLU A 497 -7.70 24.20 4.92
N GLU A 498 -7.55 23.44 6.01
CA GLU A 498 -6.78 23.86 7.17
C GLU A 498 -5.29 24.01 6.87
N MET A 499 -4.70 23.12 6.07
CA MET A 499 -3.34 23.27 5.55
C MET A 499 -3.19 24.57 4.75
N GLY A 500 -4.17 24.89 3.90
CA GLY A 500 -4.21 26.14 3.14
C GLY A 500 -4.26 27.38 4.04
N ARG A 501 -5.09 27.35 5.10
CA ARG A 501 -5.15 28.43 6.10
C ARG A 501 -3.79 28.63 6.79
N LEU A 502 -3.14 27.55 7.20
CA LEU A 502 -1.84 27.60 7.87
C LEU A 502 -0.74 28.16 6.97
N VAL A 503 -0.75 27.82 5.68
CA VAL A 503 0.16 28.42 4.69
C VAL A 503 -0.13 29.92 4.57
N LEU A 504 -1.38 30.35 4.44
CA LEU A 504 -1.73 31.77 4.32
C LEU A 504 -1.25 32.63 5.50
N VAL A 505 -1.30 32.10 6.73
CA VAL A 505 -0.86 32.83 7.94
C VAL A 505 0.67 32.97 8.04
N THR A 506 1.43 32.20 7.26
CA THR A 506 2.90 32.38 7.17
C THR A 506 3.35 33.52 6.26
N HIS A 507 2.44 34.07 5.45
CA HIS A 507 2.65 35.28 4.65
C HIS A 507 2.19 36.51 5.44
#